data_AF-A0A6I4M4K2-F1
#
_entry.id   AF-A0A6I4M4K2-F1
#
_cell.length_a   1.000
_cell.length_b   1.000
_cell.length_c   1.000
_cell.angle_alpha   90.00
_cell.angle_beta   90.00
_cell.angle_gamma   90.00
#
_symmetry.space_group_name_H-M   'P 1'
#
loop_
_entity.id
_entity.type
_entity.pdbx_description
1 polymer ?
#
loop_
_entity_poly.entity_id
_entity_poly.type
_entity_poly.pdbx_seq_one_letter_code
_entity_poly.pdbx_strand_id
1 'polypeptide(L)'
;MAETTRSATKAAPARTTRRARGTKASGPTAAAAADAGAAREGAVNGAAPGGPAESAETLVAYYRQMLLIRRFEERAARAYTEAKIGGYCHLNLGEEATVVGLMAALRPTDYLFTNYREHGYALAKGISAERVMAELYGRSTGVSKGWGGSMHLFDAEARLLGGYGIVGGQVPLAAGAALAVSYKGGDEVVMCHMGDGTTAIGAFHESLNIAGLWDLPVVFVVINNGLGMGTTVEHSAAEPELYRRGAAYRMQSVRVDGTDVVAVRDAARVAVERARAESKPYLLETTSPRLKGHSVVDPARYRSKEEKEALKAADPLARMALELEEAGILSHDDRDRLDAEVTAEIDAAAAFADESPAPEVSTLFDYTYATPVPGELRRLPADPVFGSGGAR
;
A
#
# COMPACT_ATOMS: atom_id res chain seq x y z
N MET A 1 -42.13 -37.78 -2.22
CA MET A 1 -42.85 -38.57 -3.23
C MET A 1 -44.25 -38.01 -3.36
N ALA A 2 -44.68 -37.79 -4.61
CA ALA A 2 -46.06 -37.52 -5.09
C ALA A 2 -46.77 -36.24 -4.58
N GLU A 3 -47.48 -35.45 -5.38
CA GLU A 3 -47.62 -35.27 -6.84
C GLU A 3 -48.64 -34.11 -7.01
N THR A 4 -48.49 -33.24 -8.01
CA THR A 4 -49.62 -32.82 -8.88
C THR A 4 -49.11 -31.98 -10.04
N THR A 5 -49.82 -32.12 -11.16
CA THR A 5 -49.41 -31.92 -12.56
C THR A 5 -50.13 -30.76 -13.24
N ARG A 6 -49.67 -30.47 -14.49
CA ARG A 6 -50.29 -29.76 -15.64
C ARG A 6 -49.87 -28.29 -15.82
N SER A 7 -49.70 -27.72 -17.03
CA SER A 7 -49.58 -28.19 -18.42
C SER A 7 -49.40 -26.96 -19.35
N ALA A 8 -48.43 -27.03 -20.26
CA ALA A 8 -48.39 -26.56 -21.67
C ALA A 8 -48.61 -25.07 -22.13
N THR A 9 -47.61 -24.64 -22.94
CA THR A 9 -47.63 -23.96 -24.27
C THR A 9 -48.00 -22.47 -24.45
N LYS A 10 -47.06 -21.68 -25.01
CA LYS A 10 -47.01 -21.29 -26.45
C LYS A 10 -45.83 -20.36 -26.79
N ALA A 11 -45.34 -20.49 -28.03
CA ALA A 11 -44.20 -19.79 -28.63
C ALA A 11 -44.58 -18.51 -29.41
N ALA A 12 -43.61 -17.57 -29.47
CA ALA A 12 -43.18 -16.55 -30.46
C ALA A 12 -44.18 -15.94 -31.48
N PRO A 13 -43.94 -14.69 -31.99
CA PRO A 13 -42.91 -14.48 -33.02
C PRO A 13 -42.16 -13.13 -33.02
N ALA A 14 -41.02 -13.13 -33.72
CA ALA A 14 -40.25 -11.95 -34.12
C ALA A 14 -40.85 -11.24 -35.35
N ARG A 15 -40.57 -9.94 -35.54
CA ARG A 15 -40.69 -9.26 -36.84
C ARG A 15 -39.63 -8.16 -37.02
N THR A 16 -39.04 -8.20 -38.21
CA THR A 16 -37.98 -7.35 -38.76
C THR A 16 -38.52 -6.30 -39.75
N THR A 17 -37.60 -5.42 -40.19
CA THR A 17 -37.59 -4.54 -41.40
C THR A 17 -38.22 -3.13 -41.22
N ARG A 18 -37.73 -2.02 -41.80
CA ARG A 18 -36.95 -1.81 -43.03
C ARG A 18 -36.28 -0.40 -43.10
N ARG A 19 -35.20 -0.33 -43.90
CA ARG A 19 -34.39 0.81 -44.41
C ARG A 19 -35.09 1.83 -45.33
N ALA A 20 -34.53 3.04 -45.41
CA ALA A 20 -34.32 3.92 -46.61
C ALA A 20 -33.26 5.00 -46.22
N ARG A 21 -32.06 5.20 -46.80
CA ARG A 21 -31.49 5.55 -48.14
C ARG A 21 -31.66 7.02 -48.63
N GLY A 22 -30.51 7.71 -48.77
CA GLY A 22 -30.20 8.81 -49.72
C GLY A 22 -29.96 10.17 -49.04
N THR A 23 -28.97 11.02 -49.34
CA THR A 23 -28.04 11.19 -50.48
C THR A 23 -26.79 12.03 -50.09
N LYS A 24 -25.72 11.96 -50.91
CA LYS A 24 -24.45 12.73 -50.83
C LYS A 24 -24.57 14.11 -51.51
N ALA A 25 -23.84 15.13 -51.05
CA ALA A 25 -22.65 15.70 -51.73
C ALA A 25 -22.32 17.19 -51.41
N SER A 26 -21.01 17.47 -51.46
CA SER A 26 -20.27 18.70 -51.86
C SER A 26 -20.17 19.95 -50.97
N GLY A 27 -18.91 20.22 -50.55
CA GLY A 27 -18.16 21.41 -51.00
C GLY A 27 -18.08 22.62 -50.05
N PRO A 28 -16.94 23.35 -50.00
CA PRO A 28 -16.48 24.07 -48.80
C PRO A 28 -16.83 25.56 -48.80
N THR A 29 -16.88 26.18 -47.62
CA THR A 29 -16.69 27.64 -47.46
C THR A 29 -15.86 27.94 -46.22
N ALA A 30 -14.97 28.90 -46.40
CA ALA A 30 -13.91 29.30 -45.49
C ALA A 30 -14.35 30.41 -44.53
N ALA A 31 -13.51 30.59 -43.52
CA ALA A 31 -13.29 31.79 -42.70
C ALA A 31 -14.29 32.10 -41.58
N ALA A 32 -13.85 31.86 -40.34
CA ALA A 32 -13.54 32.96 -39.43
C ALA A 32 -12.59 32.45 -38.33
N ALA A 33 -11.42 33.09 -38.28
CA ALA A 33 -10.39 32.86 -37.28
C ALA A 33 -10.84 33.38 -35.91
N ALA A 34 -10.57 32.61 -34.86
CA ALA A 34 -10.44 33.13 -33.50
C ALA A 34 -9.21 32.45 -32.89
N ASP A 35 -8.22 33.30 -32.69
CA ASP A 35 -6.92 33.11 -32.08
C ASP A 35 -7.05 32.46 -30.69
N ALA A 36 -6.50 31.26 -30.54
CA ALA A 36 -6.24 30.65 -29.25
C ALA A 36 -4.81 30.09 -29.33
N GLY A 37 -3.88 30.96 -28.95
CA GLY A 37 -2.45 30.69 -28.89
C GLY A 37 -2.18 29.35 -28.20
N ALA A 38 -1.52 28.48 -28.94
CA ALA A 38 -0.89 27.28 -28.42
C ALA A 38 0.20 27.67 -27.43
N ALA A 39 -0.17 27.79 -26.15
CA ALA A 39 0.77 27.74 -25.05
C ALA A 39 1.32 26.31 -24.97
N ARG A 40 2.49 26.11 -25.57
CA ARG A 40 3.38 25.02 -25.22
C ARG A 40 3.81 25.23 -23.77
N GLU A 41 3.08 24.67 -22.83
CA GLU A 41 3.55 24.50 -21.45
C GLU A 41 4.27 23.17 -21.35
N GLY A 42 5.53 23.26 -20.98
CA GLY A 42 6.49 22.17 -21.03
C GLY A 42 6.09 21.00 -20.13
N ALA A 43 6.17 19.81 -20.69
CA ALA A 43 6.46 18.62 -19.91
C ALA A 43 7.76 18.90 -19.15
N VAL A 44 7.65 19.14 -17.85
CA VAL A 44 8.80 19.07 -16.94
C VAL A 44 9.15 17.59 -16.88
N ASN A 45 10.07 17.17 -17.76
CA ASN A 45 10.89 16.00 -17.50
C ASN A 45 11.49 16.22 -16.12
N GLY A 46 11.08 15.42 -15.14
CA GLY A 46 11.64 15.41 -13.80
C GLY A 46 13.09 14.96 -13.87
N ALA A 47 13.98 15.88 -14.23
CA ALA A 47 15.36 15.80 -13.79
C ALA A 47 15.32 15.99 -12.27
N ALA A 48 15.75 14.95 -11.54
CA ALA A 48 15.91 15.00 -10.10
C ALA A 48 16.74 16.26 -9.71
N PRO A 49 16.39 16.97 -8.64
CA PRO A 49 17.26 18.00 -8.11
C PRO A 49 18.59 17.34 -7.73
N GLY A 50 19.70 17.91 -8.24
CA GLY A 50 21.06 17.42 -8.03
C GLY A 50 21.48 17.49 -6.56
N GLY A 51 21.10 16.49 -5.77
CA GLY A 51 21.72 16.18 -4.50
C GLY A 51 23.14 15.63 -4.69
N PRO A 52 23.96 15.57 -3.63
CA PRO A 52 25.22 14.84 -3.68
C PRO A 52 24.92 13.39 -4.10
N ALA A 53 25.79 12.82 -4.94
CA ALA A 53 25.72 11.40 -5.27
C ALA A 53 25.73 10.58 -3.97
N GLU A 54 24.80 9.63 -3.85
CA GLU A 54 24.74 8.74 -2.69
C GLU A 54 26.02 7.91 -2.59
N SER A 55 26.42 7.60 -1.36
CA SER A 55 27.61 6.79 -1.15
C SER A 55 27.37 5.35 -1.64
N ALA A 56 28.42 4.69 -2.11
CA ALA A 56 28.35 3.29 -2.53
C ALA A 56 27.82 2.39 -1.41
N GLU A 57 28.26 2.65 -0.17
CA GLU A 57 27.80 1.91 1.01
C GLU A 57 26.30 2.10 1.27
N THR A 58 25.78 3.31 1.08
CA THR A 58 24.35 3.61 1.26
C THR A 58 23.52 2.93 0.18
N LEU A 59 23.99 2.92 -1.06
CA LEU A 59 23.32 2.23 -2.16
C LEU A 59 23.30 0.70 -1.94
N VAL A 60 24.40 0.11 -1.48
CA VAL A 60 24.43 -1.32 -1.12
C VAL A 60 23.49 -1.62 0.06
N ALA A 61 23.40 -0.71 1.05
CA ALA A 61 22.47 -0.85 2.16
C ALA A 61 20.99 -0.82 1.71
N TYR A 62 20.64 0.10 0.80
CA TYR A 62 19.31 0.14 0.18
C TYR A 62 19.02 -1.14 -0.59
N TYR A 63 19.96 -1.64 -1.39
CA TYR A 63 19.82 -2.90 -2.11
C TYR A 63 19.58 -4.08 -1.15
N ARG A 64 20.37 -4.20 -0.08
CA ARG A 64 20.18 -5.24 0.95
C ARG A 64 18.78 -5.13 1.59
N GLN A 65 18.31 -3.93 1.90
CA GLN A 65 17.00 -3.73 2.51
C GLN A 65 15.86 -4.08 1.54
N MET A 66 15.97 -3.74 0.25
CA MET A 66 15.03 -4.19 -0.78
C MET A 66 15.02 -5.71 -0.91
N LEU A 67 16.20 -6.35 -0.83
CA LEU A 67 16.34 -7.80 -0.86
C LEU A 67 15.69 -8.46 0.37
N LEU A 68 15.86 -7.89 1.55
CA LEU A 68 15.20 -8.33 2.79
C LEU A 68 13.68 -8.33 2.64
N ILE A 69 13.11 -7.23 2.13
CA ILE A 69 11.67 -7.12 1.88
C ILE A 69 11.25 -8.18 0.85
N ARG A 70 11.96 -8.29 -0.28
CA ARG A 70 11.66 -9.29 -1.32
C ARG A 70 11.61 -10.71 -0.77
N ARG A 71 12.65 -11.13 -0.04
CA ARG A 71 12.75 -12.50 0.50
C ARG A 71 11.71 -12.75 1.59
N PHE A 72 11.44 -11.76 2.45
CA PHE A 72 10.36 -11.83 3.43
C PHE A 72 9.00 -12.08 2.74
N GLU A 73 8.68 -11.28 1.73
CA GLU A 73 7.40 -11.36 1.02
C GLU A 73 7.24 -12.67 0.24
N GLU A 74 8.31 -13.16 -0.38
CA GLU A 74 8.31 -14.48 -1.03
C GLU A 74 8.13 -15.61 -0.02
N ARG A 75 8.74 -15.53 1.16
CA ARG A 75 8.53 -16.50 2.24
C ARG A 75 7.10 -16.45 2.78
N ALA A 76 6.53 -15.26 2.94
CA ALA A 76 5.15 -15.06 3.36
C ALA A 76 4.16 -15.64 2.33
N ALA A 77 4.42 -15.47 1.03
CA ALA A 77 3.62 -16.08 -0.04
C ALA A 77 3.62 -17.63 0.04
N ARG A 78 4.80 -18.23 0.29
CA ARG A 78 4.92 -19.68 0.53
C ARG A 78 4.17 -20.11 1.78
N ALA A 79 4.37 -19.41 2.90
CA ALA A 79 3.71 -19.69 4.17
C ALA A 79 2.17 -19.63 4.08
N TYR A 80 1.64 -18.68 3.30
CA TYR A 80 0.22 -18.61 3.03
C TYR A 80 -0.29 -19.85 2.28
N THR A 81 0.46 -20.32 1.28
CA THR A 81 0.15 -21.55 0.53
C THR A 81 0.23 -22.80 1.42
N GLU A 82 1.15 -22.79 2.40
CA GLU A 82 1.29 -23.80 3.46
C GLU A 82 0.17 -23.71 4.54
N ALA A 83 -0.79 -22.78 4.39
CA ALA A 83 -1.86 -22.51 5.36
C ALA A 83 -1.36 -22.10 6.76
N LYS A 84 -0.15 -21.53 6.86
CA LYS A 84 0.40 -20.99 8.11
C LYS A 84 -0.12 -19.59 8.43
N ILE A 85 -0.53 -18.83 7.40
CA ILE A 85 -1.07 -17.48 7.53
C ILE A 85 -2.59 -17.53 7.38
N GLY A 86 -3.31 -17.06 8.41
CA GLY A 86 -4.76 -16.93 8.38
C GLY A 86 -5.23 -15.64 7.70
N GLY A 87 -6.45 -15.63 7.17
CA GLY A 87 -7.07 -14.43 6.59
C GLY A 87 -6.52 -14.05 5.21
N TYR A 88 -6.29 -12.76 4.99
CA TYR A 88 -5.76 -12.22 3.74
C TYR A 88 -4.29 -11.84 3.91
N CYS A 89 -3.50 -12.02 2.84
CA CYS A 89 -2.09 -11.66 2.82
C CYS A 89 -1.78 -10.84 1.56
N HIS A 90 -1.22 -9.65 1.75
CA HIS A 90 -0.96 -8.66 0.70
C HIS A 90 0.52 -8.27 0.72
N LEU A 91 1.21 -8.47 -0.40
CA LEU A 91 2.67 -8.42 -0.46
C LEU A 91 3.21 -7.13 -1.10
N ASN A 92 4.30 -6.54 -0.59
CA ASN A 92 5.02 -5.42 -1.21
C ASN A 92 5.89 -5.82 -2.44
N LEU A 93 5.61 -6.96 -3.11
CA LEU A 93 6.39 -7.40 -4.28
C LEU A 93 6.28 -6.42 -5.46
N GLY A 94 7.41 -5.75 -5.75
CA GLY A 94 7.53 -4.66 -6.74
C GLY A 94 7.51 -3.26 -6.16
N GLU A 95 7.24 -3.12 -4.86
CA GLU A 95 7.18 -1.85 -4.16
C GLU A 95 8.43 -1.63 -3.28
N GLU A 96 9.44 -2.48 -3.37
CA GLU A 96 10.59 -2.49 -2.43
C GLU A 96 11.37 -1.17 -2.46
N ALA A 97 11.65 -0.63 -3.64
CA ALA A 97 12.34 0.66 -3.78
C ALA A 97 11.51 1.82 -3.20
N THR A 98 10.18 1.76 -3.35
CA THR A 98 9.27 2.73 -2.75
C THR A 98 9.32 2.65 -1.24
N VAL A 99 9.22 1.44 -0.68
CA VAL A 99 9.31 1.22 0.77
C VAL A 99 10.63 1.78 1.29
N VAL A 100 11.77 1.33 0.76
CA VAL A 100 13.08 1.76 1.26
C VAL A 100 13.28 3.27 1.09
N GLY A 101 12.88 3.84 -0.04
CA GLY A 101 13.06 5.26 -0.31
C GLY A 101 12.26 6.16 0.63
N LEU A 102 10.97 5.85 0.84
CA LEU A 102 10.12 6.60 1.78
C LEU A 102 10.67 6.52 3.21
N MET A 103 11.10 5.33 3.61
CA MET A 103 11.57 5.06 4.96
C MET A 103 12.94 5.70 5.24
N ALA A 104 13.81 5.80 4.24
CA ALA A 104 15.08 6.51 4.33
C ALA A 104 14.95 8.04 4.50
N ALA A 105 13.75 8.60 4.25
CA ALA A 105 13.45 10.01 4.50
C ALA A 105 12.86 10.28 5.90
N LEU A 106 12.39 9.25 6.60
CA LEU A 106 11.79 9.38 7.93
C LEU A 106 12.84 9.24 9.05
N ARG A 107 12.59 9.94 10.16
CA ARG A 107 13.28 9.71 11.43
C ARG A 107 12.61 8.55 12.18
N PRO A 108 13.31 7.86 13.09
CA PRO A 108 12.69 6.84 13.95
C PRO A 108 11.47 7.36 14.72
N THR A 109 11.50 8.63 15.13
CA THR A 109 10.44 9.30 15.90
C THR A 109 9.21 9.68 15.09
N ASP A 110 9.29 9.71 13.76
CA ASP A 110 8.17 10.06 12.90
C ASP A 110 7.14 8.94 12.86
N TYR A 111 5.87 9.33 12.78
CA TYR A 111 4.73 8.42 12.77
C TYR A 111 4.47 7.89 11.37
N LEU A 112 4.14 6.61 11.29
CA LEU A 112 3.79 5.95 10.05
C LEU A 112 2.41 5.29 10.17
N PHE A 113 1.52 5.63 9.24
CA PHE A 113 0.24 4.98 9.01
C PHE A 113 0.28 4.29 7.64
N THR A 114 -0.10 3.02 7.57
CA THR A 114 -0.05 2.21 6.35
C THR A 114 -1.43 1.73 5.93
N ASN A 115 -1.55 1.27 4.68
CA ASN A 115 -2.65 0.38 4.30
C ASN A 115 -2.29 -1.06 4.71
N TYR A 116 -3.11 -2.03 4.32
CA TYR A 116 -2.87 -3.46 4.59
C TYR A 116 -1.62 -4.08 3.90
N ARG A 117 -0.84 -3.32 3.13
CA ARG A 117 0.38 -3.81 2.44
C ARG A 117 1.63 -3.22 3.09
N GLU A 118 1.92 -3.74 4.27
CA GLU A 118 2.77 -3.04 5.25
C GLU A 118 3.99 -3.80 5.76
N HIS A 119 4.20 -5.06 5.34
CA HIS A 119 5.28 -5.87 5.90
C HIS A 119 6.65 -5.21 5.70
N GLY A 120 6.91 -4.72 4.48
CA GLY A 120 8.18 -4.05 4.19
C GLY A 120 8.38 -2.77 5.02
N TYR A 121 7.31 -2.04 5.31
CA TYR A 121 7.35 -0.84 6.14
C TYR A 121 7.63 -1.16 7.61
N ALA A 122 7.05 -2.25 8.14
CA ALA A 122 7.35 -2.72 9.48
C ALA A 122 8.82 -3.11 9.64
N LEU A 123 9.37 -3.88 8.69
CA LEU A 123 10.80 -4.21 8.65
C LEU A 123 11.66 -2.95 8.59
N ALA A 124 11.28 -1.99 7.74
CA ALA A 124 12.02 -0.74 7.56
C ALA A 124 11.92 0.23 8.76
N LYS A 125 10.87 0.15 9.59
CA LYS A 125 10.80 0.83 10.90
C LYS A 125 11.64 0.14 11.98
N GLY A 126 12.33 -0.97 11.65
CA GLY A 126 13.23 -1.68 12.56
C GLY A 126 12.57 -2.80 13.37
N ILE A 127 11.34 -3.18 13.04
CA ILE A 127 10.67 -4.33 13.66
C ILE A 127 11.32 -5.60 13.08
N SER A 128 11.76 -6.52 13.96
CA SER A 128 12.47 -7.72 13.51
C SER A 128 11.62 -8.61 12.61
N ALA A 129 12.24 -9.23 11.61
CA ALA A 129 11.56 -10.17 10.72
C ALA A 129 10.89 -11.33 11.48
N GLU A 130 11.49 -11.78 12.58
CA GLU A 130 10.91 -12.76 13.51
C GLU A 130 9.54 -12.32 14.04
N ARG A 131 9.43 -11.10 14.59
CA ARG A 131 8.17 -10.57 15.14
C ARG A 131 7.13 -10.31 14.05
N VAL A 132 7.55 -9.85 12.87
CA VAL A 132 6.63 -9.64 11.75
C VAL A 132 6.11 -10.99 11.23
N MET A 133 6.98 -11.98 11.01
CA MET A 133 6.56 -13.31 10.54
C MET A 133 5.69 -14.04 11.57
N ALA A 134 6.02 -13.93 12.86
CA ALA A 134 5.22 -14.46 13.96
C ALA A 134 3.81 -13.85 13.98
N GLU A 135 3.67 -12.54 13.70
CA GLU A 135 2.37 -11.89 13.57
C GLU A 135 1.55 -12.47 12.41
N LEU A 136 2.16 -12.62 11.23
CA LEU A 136 1.53 -13.22 10.06
C LEU A 136 1.04 -14.65 10.36
N TYR A 137 1.75 -15.40 11.20
CA TYR A 137 1.40 -16.76 11.59
C TYR A 137 0.38 -16.82 12.74
N GLY A 138 -0.08 -15.66 13.24
CA GLY A 138 -1.01 -15.58 14.36
C GLY A 138 -0.40 -16.07 15.68
N ARG A 139 0.88 -15.79 15.91
CA ARG A 139 1.60 -16.19 17.13
C ARG A 139 1.63 -15.06 18.15
N SER A 140 1.61 -15.42 19.43
CA SER A 140 1.61 -14.47 20.56
C SER A 140 2.89 -13.63 20.68
N THR A 141 3.98 -14.06 20.05
CA THR A 141 5.26 -13.34 19.92
C THR A 141 5.26 -12.34 18.75
N GLY A 142 4.18 -12.28 17.97
CA GLY A 142 3.98 -11.32 16.90
C GLY A 142 3.96 -9.86 17.40
N VAL A 143 4.22 -8.92 16.49
CA VAL A 143 4.26 -7.48 16.81
C VAL A 143 2.98 -6.97 17.50
N SER A 144 1.82 -7.49 17.08
CA SER A 144 0.49 -7.23 17.64
C SER A 144 -0.06 -8.46 18.38
N LYS A 145 0.83 -9.33 18.88
CA LYS A 145 0.53 -10.57 19.62
C LYS A 145 -0.24 -11.63 18.83
N GLY A 146 -0.20 -11.58 17.50
CA GLY A 146 -0.88 -12.52 16.60
C GLY A 146 -2.34 -12.18 16.32
N TRP A 147 -2.82 -11.01 16.77
CA TRP A 147 -4.21 -10.58 16.61
C TRP A 147 -4.46 -9.81 15.33
N GLY A 148 -3.43 -9.13 14.83
CA GLY A 148 -3.51 -8.30 13.64
C GLY A 148 -3.34 -9.10 12.36
N GLY A 149 -2.52 -10.14 12.40
CA GLY A 149 -2.18 -10.92 11.21
C GLY A 149 -1.47 -10.06 10.15
N SER A 150 -1.60 -10.44 8.88
CA SER A 150 -0.87 -9.80 7.77
C SER A 150 -1.29 -8.35 7.46
N MET A 151 -2.48 -7.91 7.90
CA MET A 151 -3.04 -6.62 7.47
C MET A 151 -3.10 -5.54 8.57
N HIS A 152 -2.70 -5.87 9.80
CA HIS A 152 -2.87 -5.00 10.98
C HIS A 152 -1.65 -5.02 11.92
N LEU A 153 -0.45 -4.86 11.37
CA LEU A 153 0.77 -4.66 12.14
C LEU A 153 0.71 -3.32 12.87
N PHE A 154 1.02 -3.32 14.17
CA PHE A 154 1.01 -2.11 14.99
C PHE A 154 2.12 -2.19 16.03
N ASP A 155 2.93 -1.15 16.12
CA ASP A 155 3.97 -1.03 17.16
C ASP A 155 4.14 0.45 17.54
N ALA A 156 3.72 0.78 18.76
CA ALA A 156 3.75 2.15 19.26
C ALA A 156 5.17 2.69 19.49
N GLU A 157 6.11 1.80 19.85
CA GLU A 157 7.52 2.17 20.08
C GLU A 157 8.20 2.48 18.74
N ALA A 158 7.99 1.60 17.76
CA ALA A 158 8.45 1.83 16.40
C ALA A 158 7.62 2.89 15.68
N ARG A 159 6.61 3.52 16.29
CA ARG A 159 5.74 4.54 15.66
C ARG A 159 5.03 4.07 14.38
N LEU A 160 4.85 2.75 14.22
CA LEU A 160 4.01 2.16 13.18
C LEU A 160 2.59 2.03 13.73
N LEU A 161 1.73 2.98 13.39
CA LEU A 161 0.37 3.08 13.94
C LEU A 161 -0.69 2.41 13.07
N GLY A 162 -0.32 1.31 12.43
CA GLY A 162 -1.28 0.36 11.90
C GLY A 162 -1.24 0.20 10.39
N GLY A 163 -1.49 -1.04 9.97
CA GLY A 163 -2.11 -1.37 8.69
C GLY A 163 -3.60 -1.48 8.80
N TYR A 164 -4.24 -0.89 7.80
CA TYR A 164 -5.67 -0.72 7.76
C TYR A 164 -6.25 -1.53 6.61
N GLY A 165 -6.98 -2.58 6.96
CA GLY A 165 -7.77 -3.40 6.02
C GLY A 165 -8.96 -2.64 5.42
N ILE A 166 -9.51 -1.66 6.15
CA ILE A 166 -10.54 -0.75 5.62
C ILE A 166 -9.87 0.32 4.78
N VAL A 167 -10.14 0.31 3.47
CA VAL A 167 -9.57 1.26 2.52
C VAL A 167 -9.89 2.70 2.94
N GLY A 168 -8.86 3.49 3.20
CA GLY A 168 -8.97 4.89 3.63
C GLY A 168 -9.17 5.10 5.13
N GLY A 169 -9.29 4.03 5.93
CA GLY A 169 -9.50 4.12 7.38
C GLY A 169 -8.36 4.79 8.14
N GLN A 170 -7.14 4.72 7.61
CA GLN A 170 -5.94 5.33 8.20
C GLN A 170 -5.87 6.84 7.99
N VAL A 171 -6.48 7.37 6.92
CA VAL A 171 -6.24 8.75 6.48
C VAL A 171 -6.74 9.80 7.50
N PRO A 172 -7.96 9.67 8.06
CA PRO A 172 -8.41 10.58 9.12
C PRO A 172 -7.59 10.44 10.41
N LEU A 173 -7.13 9.23 10.72
CA LEU A 173 -6.34 8.97 11.92
C LEU A 173 -4.94 9.59 11.82
N ALA A 174 -4.32 9.53 10.64
CA ALA A 174 -3.07 10.22 10.36
C ALA A 174 -3.22 11.74 10.49
N ALA A 175 -4.31 12.31 9.96
CA ALA A 175 -4.61 13.73 10.16
C ALA A 175 -4.78 14.09 11.64
N GLY A 176 -5.48 13.24 12.42
CA GLY A 176 -5.61 13.41 13.87
C GLY A 176 -4.28 13.31 14.62
N ALA A 177 -3.39 12.39 14.23
CA ALA A 177 -2.04 12.29 14.78
C ALA A 177 -1.21 13.54 14.46
N ALA A 178 -1.31 14.06 13.24
CA ALA A 178 -0.60 15.27 12.83
C ALA A 178 -1.10 16.50 13.61
N LEU A 179 -2.41 16.60 13.84
CA LEU A 179 -2.99 17.59 14.74
C LEU A 179 -2.41 17.46 16.15
N ALA A 180 -2.27 16.25 16.67
CA ALA A 180 -1.72 16.02 17.99
C ALA A 180 -0.24 16.45 18.09
N VAL A 181 0.54 16.27 17.02
CA VAL A 181 1.92 16.78 16.93
C VAL A 181 1.92 18.32 17.00
N SER A 182 1.16 18.99 16.13
CA SER A 182 1.05 20.46 16.14
C SER A 182 0.58 21.00 17.48
N TYR A 183 -0.42 20.37 18.08
CA TYR A 183 -1.00 20.79 19.36
C TYR A 183 0.00 20.69 20.52
N LYS A 184 0.94 19.74 20.46
CA LYS A 184 1.99 19.56 21.46
C LYS A 184 3.26 20.38 21.16
N GLY A 185 3.31 21.08 20.02
CA GLY A 185 4.50 21.78 19.56
C GLY A 185 5.67 20.84 19.23
N GLY A 186 5.36 19.62 18.78
CA GLY A 186 6.36 18.63 18.36
C GLY A 186 6.93 18.92 16.97
N ASP A 187 8.10 18.37 16.68
CA ASP A 187 8.74 18.45 15.36
C ASP A 187 8.63 17.14 14.57
N GLU A 188 7.83 16.17 15.03
CA GLU A 188 7.61 14.92 14.30
C GLU A 188 6.79 15.14 13.03
N VAL A 189 6.96 14.26 12.05
CA VAL A 189 6.11 14.20 10.85
C VAL A 189 5.23 12.97 10.92
N VAL A 190 4.01 13.09 10.39
CA VAL A 190 3.14 11.94 10.15
C VAL A 190 3.17 11.60 8.67
N MET A 191 3.60 10.39 8.32
CA MET A 191 3.52 9.86 6.97
C MET A 191 2.37 8.87 6.87
N CYS A 192 1.51 9.04 5.87
CA CYS A 192 0.31 8.23 5.66
C CYS A 192 0.33 7.60 4.28
N HIS A 193 0.60 6.31 4.20
CA HIS A 193 0.64 5.54 2.96
C HIS A 193 -0.75 5.03 2.59
N MET A 194 -1.05 5.04 1.29
CA MET A 194 -2.29 4.53 0.74
C MET A 194 -2.09 4.04 -0.69
N GLY A 195 -2.96 3.15 -1.17
CA GLY A 195 -2.98 2.74 -2.57
C GLY A 195 -3.79 3.71 -3.43
N ASP A 196 -3.59 3.68 -4.75
CA ASP A 196 -4.31 4.50 -5.74
C ASP A 196 -5.84 4.49 -5.55
N GLY A 197 -6.46 3.32 -5.35
CA GLY A 197 -7.90 3.19 -5.12
C GLY A 197 -8.42 3.93 -3.88
N THR A 198 -7.56 4.28 -2.91
CA THR A 198 -7.95 5.06 -1.72
C THR A 198 -8.33 6.49 -2.08
N THR A 199 -7.78 7.03 -3.17
CA THR A 199 -8.01 8.42 -3.60
C THR A 199 -9.45 8.69 -4.06
N ALA A 200 -10.28 7.65 -4.22
CA ALA A 200 -11.70 7.76 -4.52
C ALA A 200 -12.60 7.76 -3.27
N ILE A 201 -12.05 7.56 -2.06
CA ILE A 201 -12.81 7.48 -0.81
C ILE A 201 -13.06 8.88 -0.25
N GLY A 202 -14.27 9.17 0.27
CA GLY A 202 -14.61 10.48 0.85
C GLY A 202 -13.64 10.94 1.95
N ALA A 203 -13.23 10.01 2.83
CA ALA A 203 -12.26 10.25 3.89
C ALA A 203 -10.90 10.78 3.39
N PHE A 204 -10.47 10.43 2.17
CA PHE A 204 -9.29 11.03 1.55
C PHE A 204 -9.48 12.53 1.35
N HIS A 205 -10.58 12.92 0.73
CA HIS A 205 -10.88 14.33 0.44
C HIS A 205 -11.05 15.17 1.71
N GLU A 206 -11.79 14.64 2.69
CA GLU A 206 -12.03 15.29 3.98
C GLU A 206 -10.73 15.50 4.76
N SER A 207 -9.86 14.48 4.79
CA SER A 207 -8.60 14.52 5.53
C SER A 207 -7.57 15.46 4.89
N LEU A 208 -7.48 15.48 3.55
CA LEU A 208 -6.61 16.43 2.87
C LEU A 208 -7.11 17.87 3.10
N ASN A 209 -8.42 18.11 2.96
CA ASN A 209 -8.98 19.44 3.20
C ASN A 209 -8.68 19.95 4.62
N ILE A 210 -8.90 19.14 5.65
CA ILE A 210 -8.66 19.55 7.04
C ILE A 210 -7.18 19.72 7.34
N ALA A 211 -6.30 18.88 6.78
CA ALA A 211 -4.87 19.01 6.93
C ALA A 211 -4.34 20.31 6.32
N GLY A 212 -4.83 20.69 5.14
CA GLY A 212 -4.50 21.95 4.49
C GLY A 212 -5.06 23.18 5.21
N LEU A 213 -6.26 23.07 5.80
CA LEU A 213 -6.86 24.16 6.58
C LEU A 213 -6.09 24.46 7.87
N TRP A 214 -5.54 23.43 8.51
CA TRP A 214 -4.90 23.53 9.82
C TRP A 214 -3.38 23.52 9.77
N ASP A 215 -2.78 23.53 8.58
CA ASP A 215 -1.33 23.46 8.41
C ASP A 215 -0.74 22.31 9.24
N LEU A 216 -1.18 21.08 8.92
CA LEU A 216 -0.73 19.88 9.64
C LEU A 216 0.59 19.33 9.07
N PRO A 217 1.50 18.83 9.93
CA PRO A 217 2.78 18.22 9.54
C PRO A 217 2.59 16.79 9.03
N VAL A 218 1.84 16.63 7.94
CA VAL A 218 1.48 15.33 7.36
C VAL A 218 1.90 15.21 5.89
N VAL A 219 2.50 14.08 5.56
CA VAL A 219 2.80 13.67 4.18
C VAL A 219 1.87 12.53 3.80
N PHE A 220 0.93 12.79 2.90
CA PHE A 220 0.09 11.75 2.30
C PHE A 220 0.84 11.15 1.11
N VAL A 221 1.01 9.83 1.10
CA VAL A 221 1.73 9.12 0.03
C VAL A 221 0.79 8.16 -0.67
N VAL A 222 0.55 8.39 -1.96
CA VAL A 222 -0.19 7.49 -2.84
C VAL A 222 0.80 6.57 -3.54
N ILE A 223 0.81 5.30 -3.13
CA ILE A 223 1.54 4.22 -3.80
C ILE A 223 0.66 3.74 -4.94
N ASN A 224 0.87 4.35 -6.11
CA ASN A 224 0.11 4.05 -7.31
C ASN A 224 0.71 2.84 -8.02
N ASN A 225 0.05 1.69 -7.90
CA ASN A 225 0.42 0.49 -8.66
C ASN A 225 -0.45 0.23 -9.88
N GLY A 226 -1.20 1.25 -10.29
CA GLY A 226 -2.09 1.26 -11.44
C GLY A 226 -3.42 0.56 -11.22
N LEU A 227 -3.67 -0.07 -10.05
CA LEU A 227 -4.78 -1.00 -9.86
C LEU A 227 -5.38 -1.01 -8.45
N GLY A 228 -6.63 -0.55 -8.35
CA GLY A 228 -7.55 -0.86 -7.26
C GLY A 228 -8.10 -2.28 -7.38
N MET A 229 -7.42 -3.26 -6.79
CA MET A 229 -7.63 -4.70 -7.01
C MET A 229 -7.48 -5.08 -8.50
N GLY A 230 -8.51 -4.90 -9.31
CA GLY A 230 -8.48 -5.13 -10.77
C GLY A 230 -8.98 -3.95 -11.60
N THR A 231 -9.41 -2.85 -10.98
CA THR A 231 -9.85 -1.64 -11.67
C THR A 231 -8.67 -0.70 -11.87
N THR A 232 -8.44 -0.23 -13.10
CA THR A 232 -7.35 0.70 -13.40
C THR A 232 -7.62 2.09 -12.84
N VAL A 233 -6.57 2.88 -12.65
CA VAL A 233 -6.69 4.28 -12.22
C VAL A 233 -7.58 5.07 -13.18
N GLU A 234 -7.40 4.92 -14.49
CA GLU A 234 -8.18 5.60 -15.53
C GLU A 234 -9.68 5.26 -15.48
N HIS A 235 -10.04 4.08 -14.99
CA HIS A 235 -11.44 3.67 -14.82
C HIS A 235 -12.04 4.05 -13.47
N SER A 236 -11.22 4.45 -12.50
CA SER A 236 -11.67 4.79 -11.14
C SER A 236 -11.51 6.28 -10.82
N ALA A 237 -10.82 7.03 -11.65
CA ALA A 237 -10.44 8.41 -11.40
C ALA A 237 -10.73 9.31 -12.61
N ALA A 238 -11.49 10.39 -12.40
CA ALA A 238 -11.67 11.43 -13.42
C ALA A 238 -10.37 12.22 -13.71
N GLU A 239 -9.52 12.38 -12.70
CA GLU A 239 -8.13 12.82 -12.82
C GLU A 239 -7.23 11.63 -12.46
N PRO A 240 -6.63 10.94 -13.46
CA PRO A 240 -5.78 9.77 -13.24
C PRO A 240 -4.35 10.13 -12.83
N GLU A 241 -3.90 11.38 -13.01
CA GLU A 241 -2.65 11.86 -12.44
C GLU A 241 -2.88 12.23 -10.97
N LEU A 242 -2.83 11.23 -10.08
CA LEU A 242 -3.34 11.35 -8.71
C LEU A 242 -2.65 12.44 -7.88
N TYR A 243 -1.37 12.72 -8.13
CA TYR A 243 -0.66 13.85 -7.50
C TYR A 243 -1.38 15.18 -7.74
N ARG A 244 -1.99 15.42 -8.90
CA ARG A 244 -2.67 16.69 -9.22
C ARG A 244 -3.86 16.99 -8.31
N ARG A 245 -4.42 15.96 -7.67
CA ARG A 245 -5.52 16.12 -6.71
C ARG A 245 -5.13 16.98 -5.50
N GLY A 246 -3.83 17.08 -5.18
CA GLY A 246 -3.33 17.99 -4.15
C GLY A 246 -3.68 19.46 -4.40
N ALA A 247 -3.81 19.86 -5.67
CA ALA A 247 -4.14 21.24 -6.05
C ALA A 247 -5.49 21.71 -5.51
N ALA A 248 -6.48 20.81 -5.39
CA ALA A 248 -7.79 21.13 -4.82
C ALA A 248 -7.72 21.61 -3.36
N TYR A 249 -6.66 21.25 -2.64
CA TYR A 249 -6.44 21.56 -1.24
C TYR A 249 -5.26 22.51 -1.01
N ARG A 250 -4.72 23.12 -2.10
CA ARG A 250 -3.51 23.96 -2.07
C ARG A 250 -2.29 23.23 -1.49
N MET A 251 -2.26 21.91 -1.62
CA MET A 251 -1.11 21.10 -1.23
C MET A 251 -0.11 21.05 -2.38
N GLN A 252 1.16 21.22 -2.04
CA GLN A 252 2.22 20.90 -2.99
C GLN A 252 2.22 19.38 -3.22
N SER A 253 2.41 19.00 -4.47
CA SER A 253 2.29 17.61 -4.87
C SER A 253 3.17 17.28 -6.06
N VAL A 254 3.83 16.12 -6.01
CA VAL A 254 4.66 15.62 -7.11
C VAL A 254 4.45 14.13 -7.28
N ARG A 255 4.76 13.64 -8.49
CA ARG A 255 4.87 12.22 -8.80
C ARG A 255 6.32 11.84 -9.02
N VAL A 256 6.73 10.68 -8.52
CA VAL A 256 8.08 10.13 -8.68
C VAL A 256 8.02 8.68 -9.15
N ASP A 257 9.05 8.25 -9.88
CA ASP A 257 9.26 6.85 -10.23
C ASP A 257 9.49 6.03 -8.94
N GLY A 258 8.54 5.17 -8.60
CA GLY A 258 8.59 4.33 -7.40
C GLY A 258 9.56 3.16 -7.51
N THR A 259 10.15 2.92 -8.68
CA THR A 259 11.17 1.87 -8.90
C THR A 259 12.59 2.36 -8.66
N ASP A 260 12.80 3.66 -8.47
CA ASP A 260 14.09 4.28 -8.18
C ASP A 260 14.14 4.71 -6.69
N VAL A 261 14.90 3.96 -5.89
CA VAL A 261 14.99 4.18 -4.44
C VAL A 261 15.54 5.55 -4.09
N VAL A 262 16.48 6.07 -4.90
CA VAL A 262 17.12 7.38 -4.68
C VAL A 262 16.11 8.48 -5.00
N ALA A 263 15.41 8.39 -6.13
CA ALA A 263 14.40 9.36 -6.52
C ALA A 263 13.25 9.44 -5.50
N VAL A 264 12.75 8.28 -5.03
CA VAL A 264 11.71 8.23 -3.99
C VAL A 264 12.19 8.91 -2.71
N ARG A 265 13.40 8.58 -2.25
CA ARG A 265 13.99 9.15 -1.04
C ARG A 265 14.17 10.66 -1.14
N ASP A 266 14.65 11.18 -2.27
CA ASP A 266 14.82 12.62 -2.45
C ASP A 266 13.47 13.36 -2.46
N ALA A 267 12.48 12.83 -3.18
CA ALA A 267 11.13 13.39 -3.19
C ALA A 267 10.49 13.36 -1.78
N ALA A 268 10.67 12.25 -1.06
CA ALA A 268 10.17 12.09 0.30
C ALA A 268 10.87 13.04 1.29
N ARG A 269 12.19 13.25 1.17
CA ARG A 269 12.93 14.23 1.99
C ARG A 269 12.37 15.64 1.83
N VAL A 270 12.10 16.08 0.59
CA VAL A 270 11.48 17.39 0.35
C VAL A 270 10.11 17.48 1.03
N ALA A 271 9.27 16.45 0.89
CA ALA A 271 7.94 16.42 1.50
C ALA A 271 8.01 16.44 3.05
N VAL A 272 8.89 15.63 3.63
CA VAL A 272 9.10 15.52 5.08
C VAL A 272 9.66 16.80 5.65
N GLU A 273 10.69 17.40 5.03
CA GLU A 273 11.26 18.66 5.52
C GLU A 273 10.26 19.81 5.45
N ARG A 274 9.42 19.88 4.41
CA ARG A 274 8.34 20.86 4.33
C ARG A 274 7.28 20.65 5.41
N ALA A 275 6.83 19.40 5.60
CA ALA A 275 5.89 19.07 6.67
C ALA A 275 6.46 19.42 8.05
N ARG A 276 7.77 19.20 8.25
CA ARG A 276 8.44 19.44 9.53
C ARG A 276 8.69 20.92 9.82
N ALA A 277 9.34 21.61 8.88
CA ALA A 277 9.83 22.96 9.09
C ALA A 277 8.73 24.03 8.91
N GLU A 278 7.76 23.77 8.02
CA GLU A 278 6.72 24.73 7.67
C GLU A 278 5.33 24.33 8.18
N SER A 279 5.18 23.12 8.73
CA SER A 279 3.87 22.52 9.03
C SER A 279 2.93 22.57 7.83
N LYS A 280 3.45 22.35 6.61
CA LYS A 280 2.64 22.34 5.40
C LYS A 280 2.42 20.91 4.93
N PRO A 281 1.15 20.46 4.81
CA PRO A 281 0.88 19.12 4.34
C PRO A 281 1.30 18.95 2.88
N TYR A 282 1.63 17.71 2.53
CA TYR A 282 2.17 17.36 1.22
C TYR A 282 1.47 16.12 0.65
N LEU A 283 1.30 16.07 -0.68
CA LEU A 283 0.84 14.87 -1.39
C LEU A 283 1.94 14.34 -2.32
N LEU A 284 2.47 13.17 -2.02
CA LEU A 284 3.45 12.48 -2.86
C LEU A 284 2.78 11.31 -3.56
N GLU A 285 2.97 11.17 -4.87
CA GLU A 285 2.60 9.97 -5.61
C GLU A 285 3.86 9.21 -6.03
N THR A 286 3.93 7.93 -5.70
CA THR A 286 4.98 7.02 -6.19
C THR A 286 4.35 6.04 -7.18
N THR A 287 4.93 5.87 -8.37
CA THR A 287 4.45 4.88 -9.34
C THR A 287 5.26 3.60 -9.25
N SER A 288 4.66 2.52 -8.75
CA SER A 288 5.38 1.29 -8.39
C SER A 288 4.66 0.06 -8.95
N PRO A 289 5.34 -0.90 -9.59
CA PRO A 289 4.66 -2.08 -10.13
C PRO A 289 4.17 -3.00 -9.01
N ARG A 290 2.97 -3.59 -9.17
CA ARG A 290 2.53 -4.71 -8.33
C ARG A 290 2.79 -6.02 -9.04
N LEU A 291 3.90 -6.69 -8.74
CA LEU A 291 4.39 -7.86 -9.48
C LEU A 291 3.46 -9.08 -9.37
N LYS A 292 2.69 -9.18 -8.29
CA LYS A 292 1.69 -10.25 -8.08
C LYS A 292 0.26 -9.71 -8.15
N GLY A 293 -0.71 -10.61 -7.96
CA GLY A 293 -2.11 -10.24 -7.80
C GLY A 293 -2.33 -9.31 -6.61
N HIS A 294 -3.57 -8.87 -6.42
CA HIS A 294 -3.97 -7.99 -5.32
C HIS A 294 -3.56 -8.52 -3.95
N SER A 295 -3.82 -9.82 -3.72
CA SER A 295 -3.43 -10.61 -2.56
C SER A 295 -2.88 -11.96 -3.03
N VAL A 296 -2.34 -12.79 -2.12
CA VAL A 296 -1.79 -14.11 -2.47
C VAL A 296 -2.80 -15.01 -3.21
N VAL A 297 -4.10 -14.86 -2.92
CA VAL A 297 -5.17 -15.65 -3.56
C VAL A 297 -5.65 -15.10 -4.89
N ASP A 298 -5.25 -13.88 -5.29
CA ASP A 298 -5.68 -13.27 -6.55
C ASP A 298 -4.82 -13.78 -7.73
N PRO A 299 -5.40 -14.54 -8.68
CA PRO A 299 -4.67 -15.05 -9.85
C PRO A 299 -4.33 -13.96 -10.89
N ALA A 300 -4.74 -12.70 -10.69
CA ALA A 300 -4.51 -11.58 -11.59
C ALA A 300 -5.03 -11.83 -13.02
N ARG A 301 -6.24 -12.39 -13.15
CA ARG A 301 -6.86 -12.72 -14.44
C ARG A 301 -7.22 -11.52 -15.31
N TYR A 302 -7.25 -10.32 -14.72
CA TYR A 302 -7.47 -9.06 -15.42
C TYR A 302 -6.24 -8.56 -16.19
N ARG A 303 -5.06 -9.18 -16.02
CA ARG A 303 -3.83 -8.82 -16.75
C ARG A 303 -3.63 -9.70 -17.98
N SER A 304 -3.36 -9.05 -19.11
CA SER A 304 -2.83 -9.64 -20.34
C SER A 304 -1.46 -10.28 -20.13
N LYS A 305 -0.98 -11.01 -21.15
CA LYS A 305 0.36 -11.61 -21.11
C LYS A 305 1.43 -10.51 -21.22
N GLU A 306 1.18 -9.53 -22.07
CA GLU A 306 2.05 -8.40 -22.35
C GLU A 306 2.27 -7.56 -21.08
N GLU A 307 1.20 -7.27 -20.32
CA GLU A 307 1.31 -6.57 -19.03
C GLU A 307 2.14 -7.35 -18.01
N LYS A 308 2.04 -8.69 -18.00
CA LYS A 308 2.83 -9.53 -17.07
C LYS A 308 4.32 -9.50 -17.39
N GLU A 309 4.69 -9.54 -18.67
CA GLU A 309 6.08 -9.42 -19.08
C GLU A 309 6.62 -8.01 -18.83
N ALA A 310 5.82 -6.97 -19.08
CA ALA A 310 6.18 -5.59 -18.76
C ALA A 310 6.41 -5.39 -17.26
N LEU A 311 5.55 -5.96 -16.40
CA LEU A 311 5.74 -5.94 -14.94
C LEU A 311 7.03 -6.64 -14.52
N LYS A 312 7.34 -7.79 -15.12
CA LYS A 312 8.58 -8.53 -14.84
C LYS A 312 9.83 -7.71 -15.21
N ALA A 313 9.78 -7.00 -16.33
CA ALA A 313 10.86 -6.12 -16.76
C ALA A 313 11.02 -4.87 -15.87
N ALA A 314 9.96 -4.48 -15.15
CA ALA A 314 9.94 -3.33 -14.25
C ALA A 314 10.35 -3.67 -12.80
N ASP A 315 10.94 -4.85 -12.53
CA ASP A 315 11.33 -5.25 -11.18
C ASP A 315 12.40 -4.30 -10.59
N PRO A 316 12.09 -3.53 -9.53
CA PRO A 316 13.02 -2.54 -8.97
C PRO A 316 14.27 -3.18 -8.36
N LEU A 317 14.16 -4.41 -7.84
CA LEU A 317 15.31 -5.10 -7.25
C LEU A 317 16.31 -5.54 -8.32
N ALA A 318 15.79 -6.05 -9.44
CA ALA A 318 16.62 -6.44 -10.59
C ALA A 318 17.28 -5.22 -11.24
N ARG A 319 16.53 -4.12 -11.38
CA ARG A 319 17.04 -2.84 -11.87
C ARG A 319 18.20 -2.34 -11.02
N MET A 320 18.01 -2.24 -9.70
CA MET A 320 19.05 -1.75 -8.80
C MET A 320 20.30 -2.64 -8.80
N ALA A 321 20.13 -3.98 -8.84
CA ALA A 321 21.27 -4.90 -8.93
C ALA A 321 22.13 -4.60 -10.18
N LEU A 322 21.49 -4.46 -11.34
CA LEU A 322 22.18 -4.16 -12.59
C LEU A 322 22.90 -2.80 -12.53
N GLU A 323 22.22 -1.76 -12.02
CA GLU A 323 22.81 -0.42 -11.89
C GLU A 323 24.06 -0.42 -10.99
N LEU A 324 24.05 -1.18 -9.88
CA LEU A 324 25.21 -1.30 -8.98
C LEU A 324 26.34 -2.14 -9.58
N GLU A 325 26.01 -3.18 -10.34
CA GLU A 325 26.99 -4.01 -11.06
C GLU A 325 27.69 -3.20 -12.17
N GLU A 326 26.93 -2.46 -12.98
CA GLU A 326 27.46 -1.59 -14.04
C GLU A 326 28.32 -0.45 -13.49
N ALA A 327 27.98 0.07 -12.30
CA ALA A 327 28.77 1.08 -11.59
C ALA A 327 30.03 0.51 -10.90
N GLY A 328 30.20 -0.82 -10.88
CA GLY A 328 31.31 -1.48 -10.17
C GLY A 328 31.22 -1.37 -8.64
N ILE A 329 30.04 -1.08 -8.10
CA ILE A 329 29.76 -0.94 -6.66
C ILE A 329 29.45 -2.30 -6.03
N LEU A 330 28.75 -3.16 -6.78
CA LEU A 330 28.35 -4.49 -6.32
C LEU A 330 28.87 -5.54 -7.30
N SER A 331 29.64 -6.51 -6.83
CA SER A 331 30.03 -7.66 -7.65
C SER A 331 28.94 -8.74 -7.66
N HIS A 332 29.00 -9.64 -8.64
CA HIS A 332 28.12 -10.81 -8.67
C HIS A 332 28.27 -11.67 -7.39
N ASP A 333 29.50 -11.86 -6.91
CA ASP A 333 29.79 -12.62 -5.69
C ASP A 333 29.22 -11.92 -4.44
N ASP A 334 29.30 -10.60 -4.36
CA ASP A 334 28.69 -9.83 -3.28
C ASP A 334 27.17 -9.94 -3.29
N ARG A 335 26.56 -9.88 -4.47
CA ARG A 335 25.12 -10.02 -4.63
C ARG A 335 24.63 -11.39 -4.15
N ASP A 336 25.28 -12.46 -4.60
CA ASP A 336 24.92 -13.83 -4.21
C ASP A 336 25.14 -14.06 -2.70
N ARG A 337 26.19 -13.47 -2.13
CA ARG A 337 26.42 -13.46 -0.67
C ARG A 337 25.30 -12.76 0.09
N LEU A 338 24.93 -11.54 -0.31
CA LEU A 338 23.85 -10.78 0.32
C LEU A 338 22.52 -11.54 0.24
N ASP A 339 22.24 -12.19 -0.88
CA ASP A 339 21.05 -13.02 -1.06
C ASP A 339 21.03 -14.21 -0.11
N ALA A 340 22.14 -14.92 0.02
CA ALA A 340 22.26 -16.05 0.94
C ALA A 340 22.11 -15.61 2.41
N GLU A 341 22.75 -14.51 2.81
CA GLU A 341 22.64 -13.94 4.16
C GLU A 341 21.21 -13.54 4.51
N VAL A 342 20.55 -12.80 3.62
CA VAL A 342 19.15 -12.37 3.80
C VAL A 342 18.21 -13.58 3.80
N THR A 343 18.42 -14.55 2.91
CA THR A 343 17.59 -15.76 2.88
C THR A 343 17.70 -16.53 4.19
N ALA A 344 18.91 -16.68 4.74
CA ALA A 344 19.11 -17.31 6.04
C ALA A 344 18.43 -16.54 7.18
N GLU A 345 18.46 -15.20 7.16
CA GLU A 345 17.74 -14.35 8.11
C GLU A 345 16.21 -14.59 8.07
N ILE A 346 15.63 -14.67 6.87
CA ILE A 346 14.19 -14.90 6.68
C ILE A 346 13.78 -16.34 7.04
N ASP A 347 14.63 -17.32 6.74
CA ASP A 347 14.37 -18.71 7.13
C ASP A 347 14.41 -18.88 8.65
N ALA A 348 15.34 -18.18 9.34
CA ALA A 348 15.35 -18.12 10.80
C ALA A 348 14.09 -17.45 11.36
N ALA A 349 13.61 -16.35 10.76
CA ALA A 349 12.36 -15.71 11.14
C ALA A 349 11.13 -16.63 11.00
N ALA A 350 11.10 -17.44 9.93
CA ALA A 350 10.05 -18.43 9.73
C ALA A 350 10.11 -19.58 10.74
N ALA A 351 11.32 -20.07 11.07
CA ALA A 351 11.51 -21.08 12.11
C ALA A 351 11.08 -20.55 13.49
N PHE A 352 11.47 -19.32 13.84
CA PHE A 352 11.01 -18.65 15.06
C PHE A 352 9.48 -18.58 15.13
N ALA A 353 8.81 -18.22 14.03
CA ALA A 353 7.35 -18.16 13.97
C ALA A 353 6.68 -19.55 14.06
N ASP A 354 7.33 -20.60 13.55
CA ASP A 354 6.85 -21.98 13.69
C ASP A 354 6.96 -22.49 15.14
N GLU A 355 8.05 -22.14 15.83
CA GLU A 355 8.33 -22.53 17.22
C GLU A 355 7.58 -21.65 18.25
N SER A 356 7.10 -20.49 17.82
CA SER A 356 6.40 -19.54 18.69
C SER A 356 5.02 -20.05 19.14
N PRO A 357 4.62 -19.77 20.39
CA PRO A 357 3.35 -20.23 20.92
C PRO A 357 2.16 -19.53 20.24
N ALA A 358 1.11 -20.30 19.96
CA ALA A 358 -0.20 -19.77 19.62
C ALA A 358 -0.79 -18.97 20.80
N PRO A 359 -1.65 -17.97 20.57
CA PRO A 359 -2.37 -17.30 21.64
C PRO A 359 -3.34 -18.26 22.34
N GLU A 360 -3.45 -18.13 23.66
CA GLU A 360 -4.41 -18.90 24.47
C GLU A 360 -5.84 -18.37 24.27
N VAL A 361 -6.83 -19.26 24.21
CA VAL A 361 -8.25 -18.88 24.04
C VAL A 361 -8.74 -17.94 25.15
N SER A 362 -8.16 -18.06 26.36
CA SER A 362 -8.47 -17.17 27.49
C SER A 362 -8.15 -15.70 27.22
N THR A 363 -7.23 -15.43 26.29
CA THR A 363 -6.83 -14.06 25.93
C THR A 363 -7.80 -13.41 24.94
N LEU A 364 -8.78 -14.13 24.36
CA LEU A 364 -9.63 -13.67 23.26
C LEU A 364 -10.36 -12.33 23.48
N PHE A 365 -10.62 -11.95 24.74
CA PHE A 365 -11.28 -10.69 25.07
C PHE A 365 -10.32 -9.62 25.60
N ASP A 366 -9.04 -9.93 25.75
CA ASP A 366 -8.04 -8.98 26.18
C ASP A 366 -7.96 -7.79 25.22
N TYR A 367 -7.62 -6.62 25.75
CA TYR A 367 -7.49 -5.36 25.00
C TYR A 367 -8.78 -4.83 24.33
N THR A 368 -9.94 -5.48 24.51
CA THR A 368 -11.24 -4.90 24.12
C THR A 368 -11.48 -3.56 24.84
N TYR A 369 -11.10 -3.49 26.11
CA TYR A 369 -11.08 -2.28 26.92
C TYR A 369 -9.79 -2.19 27.73
N ALA A 370 -9.36 -0.96 28.05
CA ALA A 370 -8.18 -0.72 28.88
C ALA A 370 -8.41 -1.06 30.37
N THR A 371 -9.68 -1.06 30.82
CA THR A 371 -10.08 -1.35 32.19
C THR A 371 -11.32 -2.24 32.20
N PRO A 372 -11.57 -3.04 33.25
CA PRO A 372 -12.77 -3.86 33.33
C PRO A 372 -14.05 -3.03 33.15
N VAL A 373 -14.91 -3.43 32.22
CA VAL A 373 -16.19 -2.76 31.95
C VAL A 373 -17.34 -3.59 32.51
N PRO A 374 -18.23 -3.01 33.35
CA PRO A 374 -19.41 -3.72 33.82
C PRO A 374 -20.28 -4.23 32.67
N GLY A 375 -20.63 -5.52 32.71
CA GLY A 375 -21.45 -6.15 31.67
C GLY A 375 -20.69 -6.58 30.41
N GLU A 376 -19.35 -6.55 30.41
CA GLU A 376 -18.55 -7.12 29.33
C GLU A 376 -18.87 -8.62 29.14
N LEU A 377 -19.38 -8.97 27.96
CA LEU A 377 -19.74 -10.35 27.63
C LEU A 377 -18.50 -11.10 27.14
N ARG A 378 -17.87 -11.88 28.03
CA ARG A 378 -16.74 -12.79 27.70
C ARG A 378 -17.22 -14.17 27.31
N ARG A 379 -18.15 -14.22 26.36
CA ARG A 379 -18.79 -15.46 25.93
C ARG A 379 -18.19 -15.93 24.62
N LEU A 380 -17.67 -17.15 24.58
CA LEU A 380 -17.19 -17.76 23.34
C LEU A 380 -18.38 -18.03 22.39
N PRO A 381 -18.16 -18.04 21.06
CA PRO A 381 -19.24 -18.28 20.09
C PRO A 381 -20.05 -19.56 20.34
N ALA A 382 -19.43 -20.58 20.95
CA ALA A 382 -20.05 -21.87 21.23
C ALA A 382 -20.68 -22.00 22.63
N ASP A 383 -20.47 -21.03 23.53
CA ASP A 383 -21.04 -21.09 24.88
C ASP A 383 -22.58 -21.01 24.81
N PRO A 384 -23.34 -21.60 25.75
CA PRO A 384 -24.80 -21.51 25.74
C PRO A 384 -25.29 -20.08 26.05
N VAL A 385 -26.37 -19.65 25.38
CA VAL A 385 -26.96 -18.29 25.52
C VAL A 385 -27.56 -18.07 26.91
N PHE A 386 -28.18 -19.11 27.44
CA PHE A 386 -28.69 -19.15 28.79
C PHE A 386 -27.73 -20.02 29.60
N GLY A 387 -27.30 -19.52 30.77
CA GLY A 387 -26.49 -20.34 31.67
C GLY A 387 -27.18 -21.68 31.92
N SER A 388 -26.40 -22.74 32.12
CA SER A 388 -26.87 -24.02 32.64
C SER A 388 -27.31 -23.85 34.09
N GLY A 389 -28.31 -23.00 34.32
CA GLY A 389 -29.00 -22.86 35.58
C GLY A 389 -29.68 -24.19 35.85
N GLY A 390 -29.09 -24.94 36.78
CA GLY A 390 -29.70 -26.13 37.34
C GLY A 390 -31.15 -25.83 37.71
N ALA A 391 -32.03 -26.74 37.30
CA ALA A 391 -33.32 -26.89 37.93
C ALA A 391 -33.09 -26.92 39.46
N ARG A 392 -33.54 -25.88 40.15
CA ARG A 392 -33.83 -25.96 41.58
C ARG A 392 -35.31 -26.26 41.74
#